data_AF-A0A9D6N9F0-F1
#
_entry.id   AF-A0A9D6N9F0-F1
#
_cell.length_a   1.000
_cell.length_b   1.000
_cell.length_c   1.000
_cell.angle_alpha   90.00
_cell.angle_beta   90.00
_cell.angle_gamma   90.00
#
_symmetry.space_group_name_H-M   'P 1'
#
loop_
_entity.id
_entity.type
_entity.pdbx_description
1 polymer ?
#
loop_
_entity_poly.entity_id
_entity_poly.type
_entity_poly.pdbx_seq_one_letter_code
_entity_poly.pdbx_strand_id
1 'polypeptide(L)'
;MEYRWGGIFHLEAGVHTLSLGDGPDPDTRLCLLPVGSLEVEDEVSERARHLSEDRPRYRSPGQALEPGEIVYCLELSTPGEKRFPVIIPDPGRWAFFTGHDPEELEIYLLDPSEHGAPSPCRVALHWTQER
;
A
#
# COMPACT_ATOMS: atom_id res chain seq x y z
N MET A 1 -17.82 -0.39 -2.06
CA MET A 1 -16.90 -0.83 -1.00
C MET A 1 -16.05 0.38 -0.70
N GLU A 2 -15.92 0.78 0.55
CA GLU A 2 -15.23 2.02 0.93
C GLU A 2 -13.75 1.72 1.15
N TYR A 3 -12.87 2.57 0.61
CA TYR A 3 -11.45 2.51 0.93
C TYR A 3 -11.20 3.19 2.27
N ARG A 4 -10.24 2.65 3.00
CA ARG A 4 -9.66 3.23 4.19
C ARG A 4 -8.28 3.79 3.89
N TRP A 5 -7.99 4.96 4.44
CA TRP A 5 -6.75 5.69 4.23
C TRP A 5 -5.59 5.03 4.99
N GLY A 6 -4.49 4.78 4.27
CA GLY A 6 -3.27 4.19 4.82
C GLY A 6 -2.12 5.19 5.02
N GLY A 7 -2.28 6.44 4.57
CA GLY A 7 -1.29 7.51 4.70
C GLY A 7 -0.49 7.81 3.43
N ILE A 8 0.30 8.90 3.48
CA ILE A 8 1.23 9.33 2.42
C ILE A 8 2.66 9.05 2.86
N PHE A 9 3.44 8.43 1.98
CA PHE A 9 4.84 8.07 2.23
C PHE A 9 5.73 8.66 1.16
N HIS A 10 6.92 9.11 1.58
CA HIS A 10 7.98 9.45 0.65
C HIS A 10 8.79 8.19 0.36
N LEU A 11 8.77 7.72 -0.90
CA LEU A 11 9.45 6.50 -1.31
C LEU A 11 10.50 6.83 -2.35
N GLU A 12 11.67 6.24 -2.18
CA GLU A 12 12.73 6.24 -3.20
C GLU A 12 12.37 5.31 -4.37
N ALA A 13 12.92 5.58 -5.55
CA ALA A 13 12.81 4.66 -6.68
C ALA A 13 13.50 3.32 -6.36
N GLY A 14 12.87 2.22 -6.75
CA GLY A 14 13.37 0.87 -6.48
C GLY A 14 12.27 -0.11 -6.09
N VAL A 15 12.69 -1.22 -5.49
CA VAL A 15 11.79 -2.29 -5.05
C VAL A 15 11.68 -2.28 -3.54
N HIS A 16 10.49 -1.94 -3.06
CA HIS A 16 10.09 -2.01 -1.66
C HIS A 16 9.30 -3.30 -1.41
N THR A 17 9.04 -3.63 -0.14
CA THR A 17 8.18 -4.77 0.20
C THR A 17 7.02 -4.31 1.05
N LEU A 18 5.80 -4.51 0.56
CA LEU A 18 4.59 -4.39 1.35
C LEU A 18 4.34 -5.72 2.06
N SER A 19 4.27 -5.69 3.39
CA SER A 19 4.02 -6.83 4.24
C SER A 19 2.63 -6.73 4.86
N LEU A 20 1.84 -7.80 4.81
CA LEU A 20 0.50 -7.89 5.41
C LEU A 20 0.39 -9.15 6.27
N GLY A 21 -0.29 -9.03 7.41
CA GLY A 21 -0.72 -10.17 8.22
C GLY A 21 -1.95 -10.87 7.64
N ASP A 22 -2.65 -11.63 8.48
CA ASP A 22 -3.83 -12.42 8.08
C ASP A 22 -5.00 -11.56 7.65
N GLY A 23 -5.19 -10.40 8.29
CA GLY A 23 -6.34 -9.57 8.02
C GLY A 23 -7.65 -10.23 8.47
N PRO A 24 -8.77 -9.50 8.38
CA PRO A 24 -10.08 -10.02 8.73
C PRO A 24 -10.68 -10.90 7.62
N ASP A 25 -10.26 -10.68 6.37
CA ASP A 25 -10.80 -11.31 5.18
C ASP A 25 -9.70 -12.02 4.37
N PRO A 26 -10.04 -13.09 3.62
CA PRO A 26 -9.09 -13.87 2.82
C PRO A 26 -8.49 -13.08 1.64
N ASP A 27 -9.04 -11.91 1.35
CA ASP A 27 -8.54 -10.95 0.38
C ASP A 27 -8.80 -9.51 0.84
N THR A 28 -7.97 -8.57 0.38
CA THR A 28 -8.17 -7.14 0.64
C THR A 28 -7.89 -6.32 -0.61
N ARG A 29 -8.63 -5.22 -0.80
CA ARG A 29 -8.32 -4.28 -1.87
C ARG A 29 -7.20 -3.33 -1.45
N LEU A 30 -6.35 -2.97 -2.41
CA LEU A 30 -5.28 -2.01 -2.23
C LEU A 30 -5.16 -1.12 -3.47
N CYS A 31 -4.95 0.18 -3.30
CA CYS A 31 -4.37 1.02 -4.34
C CYS A 31 -3.22 1.87 -3.80
N LEU A 32 -2.29 2.19 -4.68
CA LEU A 32 -1.10 3.00 -4.40
C LEU A 32 -1.02 4.12 -5.44
N LEU A 33 -1.30 5.35 -5.02
CA LEU A 33 -1.43 6.49 -5.93
C LEU A 33 -0.26 7.45 -5.82
N PRO A 34 0.26 8.00 -6.95
CA PRO A 34 1.16 9.12 -6.90
C PRO A 34 0.44 10.35 -6.37
N VAL A 35 1.08 11.05 -5.44
CA VAL A 35 0.59 12.31 -4.88
C VAL A 35 1.34 13.47 -5.52
N GLY A 36 0.62 14.29 -6.29
CA GLY A 36 1.18 15.49 -6.93
C GLY A 36 1.73 16.47 -5.89
N SER A 37 2.73 17.30 -6.23
CA SER A 37 3.41 18.19 -5.27
C SER A 37 2.47 19.21 -4.58
N LEU A 38 1.37 19.56 -5.23
CA LEU A 38 0.34 20.48 -4.72
C LEU A 38 -0.93 19.75 -4.28
N GLU A 39 -1.01 18.43 -4.50
CA GLU A 39 -2.20 17.64 -4.20
C GLU A 39 -2.33 17.47 -2.68
N VAL A 40 -3.55 17.66 -2.18
CA VAL A 40 -3.92 17.47 -0.77
C VAL A 40 -4.59 16.11 -0.56
N GLU A 41 -4.68 15.66 0.70
CA GLU A 41 -5.26 14.36 1.07
C GLU A 41 -6.67 14.13 0.47
N ASP A 42 -7.52 15.15 0.51
CA ASP A 42 -8.89 15.05 -0.03
C ASP A 42 -8.91 14.77 -1.54
N GLU A 43 -8.01 15.37 -2.31
CA GLU A 43 -7.95 15.20 -3.76
C GLU A 43 -7.50 13.78 -4.14
N VAL A 44 -6.49 13.24 -3.45
CA VAL A 44 -6.05 11.86 -3.69
C VAL A 44 -7.06 10.84 -3.16
N SER A 45 -7.78 11.16 -2.08
CA SER A 45 -8.86 10.32 -1.54
C SER A 45 -10.04 10.21 -2.49
N GLU A 46 -10.43 11.30 -3.14
CA GLU A 46 -11.47 11.26 -4.17
C GLU A 46 -11.04 10.42 -5.39
N ARG A 47 -9.77 10.48 -5.80
CA ARG A 47 -9.22 9.61 -6.85
C ARG A 47 -9.30 8.14 -6.45
N ALA A 48 -8.90 7.80 -5.23
CA ALA A 48 -9.02 6.43 -4.72
C ALA A 48 -10.49 5.97 -4.67
N ARG A 49 -11.41 6.83 -4.23
CA ARG A 49 -12.85 6.53 -4.22
C ARG A 49 -13.37 6.19 -5.62
N HIS A 50 -12.99 6.97 -6.63
CA HIS A 50 -13.37 6.68 -8.01
C HIS A 50 -12.79 5.34 -8.48
N LEU A 51 -11.50 5.07 -8.21
CA LEU A 51 -10.87 3.80 -8.55
C LEU A 51 -11.49 2.61 -7.83
N SER A 52 -12.12 2.79 -6.67
CA SER A 52 -12.76 1.70 -5.92
C SER A 52 -13.85 0.96 -6.72
N GLU A 53 -14.39 1.62 -7.75
CA GLU A 53 -15.42 1.08 -8.62
C GLU A 53 -14.84 0.20 -9.75
N ASP A 54 -13.53 0.30 -10.01
CA ASP A 54 -12.85 -0.46 -11.05
C ASP A 54 -12.74 -1.95 -10.73
N ARG A 55 -12.53 -2.75 -11.78
CA ARG A 55 -12.23 -4.17 -11.63
C ARG A 55 -10.81 -4.36 -11.08
N PRO A 56 -10.66 -5.06 -9.95
CA PRO A 56 -9.34 -5.25 -9.35
C PRO A 56 -8.49 -6.23 -10.16
N ARG A 57 -7.17 -6.02 -10.11
CA ARG A 57 -6.17 -7.01 -10.52
C ARG A 57 -5.82 -7.89 -9.33
N TYR A 58 -6.01 -9.19 -9.48
CA TYR A 58 -5.65 -10.15 -8.44
C TYR A 58 -4.14 -10.32 -8.33
N ARG A 59 -3.65 -10.38 -7.10
CA ARG A 59 -2.24 -10.57 -6.77
C ARG A 59 -2.08 -11.56 -5.62
N SER A 60 -1.33 -12.62 -5.88
CA SER A 60 -0.84 -13.54 -4.86
C SER A 60 0.47 -13.04 -4.26
N PRO A 61 0.83 -13.47 -3.03
CA PRO A 61 2.10 -13.13 -2.41
C PRO A 61 3.30 -13.39 -3.34
N GLY A 62 4.26 -12.47 -3.35
CA GLY A 62 5.43 -12.48 -4.23
C GLY A 62 5.19 -11.84 -5.61
N GLN A 63 3.95 -11.57 -6.00
CA GLN A 63 3.67 -10.84 -7.25
C GLN A 63 3.79 -9.32 -7.04
N ALA A 64 4.44 -8.67 -8.00
CA ALA A 64 4.71 -7.25 -7.92
C ALA A 64 3.45 -6.37 -8.04
N LEU A 65 3.49 -5.28 -7.30
CA LEU A 65 2.56 -4.17 -7.32
C LEU A 65 3.26 -2.98 -7.97
N GLU A 66 2.61 -2.40 -8.95
CA GLU A 66 3.03 -1.16 -9.58
C GLU A 66 2.10 -0.05 -9.09
N PRO A 67 2.65 1.11 -8.71
CA PRO A 67 1.85 2.26 -8.34
C PRO A 67 1.15 2.87 -9.57
N GLY A 68 0.10 3.62 -9.33
CA GLY A 68 -0.72 4.27 -10.35
C GLY A 68 -2.20 4.00 -10.15
N GLU A 69 -3.00 4.34 -11.16
CA GLU A 69 -4.46 4.19 -11.14
C GLU A 69 -4.88 2.73 -11.37
N ILE A 70 -4.47 1.87 -10.45
CA ILE A 70 -4.69 0.42 -10.47
C ILE A 70 -5.23 0.01 -9.10
N VAL A 71 -6.34 -0.70 -9.11
CA VAL A 71 -6.83 -1.42 -7.93
C VAL A 71 -6.29 -2.84 -7.95
N TYR A 72 -5.72 -3.25 -6.82
CA TYR A 72 -5.35 -4.63 -6.56
C TYR A 72 -6.35 -5.29 -5.62
N CYS A 73 -6.50 -6.60 -5.78
CA CYS A 73 -7.09 -7.48 -4.77
C CYS A 73 -6.00 -8.47 -4.37
N LEU A 74 -5.52 -8.33 -3.13
CA LEU A 74 -4.41 -9.10 -2.58
C LEU A 74 -4.95 -10.36 -1.91
N GLU A 75 -4.39 -11.52 -2.25
CA GLU A 75 -4.72 -12.79 -1.60
C GLU A 75 -4.01 -12.89 -0.25
N LEU A 76 -4.80 -13.02 0.84
CA LEU A 76 -4.33 -13.15 2.21
C LEU A 76 -4.65 -14.52 2.83
N SER A 77 -5.26 -15.42 2.05
CA SER A 77 -5.78 -16.73 2.48
C SER A 77 -4.75 -17.68 3.10
N THR A 78 -3.45 -17.47 2.83
CA THR A 78 -2.38 -18.25 3.45
C THR A 78 -2.05 -17.70 4.83
N PRO A 79 -2.02 -18.53 5.90
CA PRO A 79 -1.68 -18.06 7.24
C PRO A 79 -0.28 -17.44 7.33
N GLY A 80 -0.15 -16.42 8.16
CA GLY A 80 1.10 -15.71 8.43
C GLY A 80 1.33 -14.53 7.51
N GLU A 81 2.58 -14.07 7.48
CA GLU A 81 2.97 -12.84 6.78
C GLU A 81 3.01 -13.04 5.25
N LYS A 82 2.26 -12.21 4.51
CA LYS A 82 2.28 -12.11 3.05
C LYS A 82 3.13 -10.92 2.62
N ARG A 83 4.00 -11.13 1.64
CA ARG A 83 4.88 -10.08 1.09
C ARG A 83 4.57 -9.82 -0.37
N PHE A 84 4.48 -8.56 -0.74
CA PHE A 84 4.26 -8.09 -2.11
C PHE A 84 5.35 -7.08 -2.47
N PRO A 85 6.18 -7.35 -3.51
CA PRO A 85 7.11 -6.36 -4.02
C PRO A 85 6.37 -5.14 -4.55
N VAL A 86 6.81 -3.93 -4.20
CA VAL A 86 6.27 -2.67 -4.71
C VAL A 86 7.34 -1.99 -5.55
N ILE A 87 7.08 -1.81 -6.84
CA ILE A 87 8.04 -1.25 -7.79
C ILE A 87 7.77 0.24 -7.92
N ILE A 88 8.59 1.07 -7.28
CA ILE A 88 8.50 2.53 -7.36
C ILE A 88 9.39 3.01 -8.53
N PRO A 89 8.80 3.55 -9.61
CA PRO A 89 9.57 3.94 -10.79
C PRO A 89 10.41 5.21 -10.56
N ASP A 90 9.86 6.16 -9.82
CA ASP A 90 10.44 7.48 -9.55
C ASP A 90 10.29 7.84 -8.07
N PRO A 91 11.28 8.50 -7.46
CA PRO A 91 11.17 8.92 -6.07
C PRO A 91 10.05 9.97 -5.93
N GLY A 92 9.24 9.87 -4.88
CA GLY A 92 8.09 10.75 -4.73
C GLY A 92 7.19 10.44 -3.55
N ARG A 93 6.06 11.15 -3.50
CA ARG A 93 5.01 10.93 -2.51
C ARG A 93 3.98 9.95 -3.05
N TRP A 94 3.62 8.98 -2.24
CA TRP A 94 2.70 7.91 -2.61
C TRP A 94 1.67 7.69 -1.51
N ALA A 95 0.39 7.67 -1.87
CA ALA A 95 -0.73 7.43 -0.96
C ALA A 95 -1.18 5.98 -1.04
N PHE A 96 -1.35 5.34 0.12
CA PHE A 96 -1.89 3.98 0.22
C PHE A 96 -3.34 4.01 0.66
N PHE A 97 -4.15 3.13 0.07
CA PHE A 97 -5.52 2.89 0.48
C PHE A 97 -5.79 1.39 0.54
N THR A 98 -6.52 0.96 1.56
CA THR A 98 -6.82 -0.45 1.84
C THR A 98 -8.31 -0.68 2.01
N GLY A 99 -8.82 -1.89 1.75
CA GLY A 99 -10.21 -2.24 2.01
C GLY A 99 -10.57 -2.35 3.50
N HIS A 100 -9.56 -2.59 4.35
CA HIS A 100 -9.67 -2.70 5.81
C HIS A 100 -8.76 -1.69 6.50
N ASP A 101 -8.91 -1.54 7.81
CA ASP A 101 -7.99 -0.70 8.57
C ASP A 101 -6.56 -1.25 8.48
N PRO A 102 -5.54 -0.39 8.33
CA PRO A 102 -4.14 -0.82 8.34
C PRO A 102 -3.75 -1.67 9.56
N GLU A 103 -4.31 -1.36 10.73
CA GLU A 103 -4.08 -2.10 11.97
C GLU A 103 -4.63 -3.53 11.92
N GLU A 104 -5.83 -3.72 11.34
CA GLU A 104 -6.43 -5.05 11.16
C GLU A 104 -5.63 -5.91 10.18
N LEU A 105 -5.00 -5.28 9.19
CA LEU A 105 -4.17 -5.94 8.19
C LEU A 105 -2.75 -6.20 8.66
N GLU A 106 -2.33 -5.66 9.81
CA GLU A 106 -0.94 -5.65 10.26
C GLU A 106 0.00 -5.25 9.09
N ILE A 107 -0.32 -4.14 8.42
CA ILE A 107 0.35 -3.75 7.19
C ILE A 107 1.59 -2.89 7.45
N TYR A 108 2.69 -3.23 6.78
CA TYR A 108 3.96 -2.53 6.90
C TYR A 108 4.59 -2.33 5.52
N LEU A 109 5.20 -1.17 5.33
CA LEU A 109 6.14 -0.97 4.23
C LEU A 109 7.55 -1.22 4.75
N LEU A 110 8.27 -2.09 4.04
CA LEU A 110 9.66 -2.44 4.30
C LEU A 110 10.50 -1.83 3.18
N ASP A 111 11.28 -0.82 3.53
CA ASP A 111 12.30 -0.30 2.62
C ASP A 111 13.37 -1.37 2.40
N PRO A 112 13.95 -1.47 1.19
CA PRO A 112 15.17 -2.23 1.01
C PRO A 112 16.20 -1.62 1.94
N SER A 113 16.64 -2.37 2.96
CA SER A 113 17.71 -1.94 3.86
C SER A 113 18.82 -1.32 3.03
N GLU A 114 19.19 -0.08 3.35
CA GLU A 114 20.46 0.49 2.90
C GLU A 114 21.53 -0.60 3.12
N HIS A 115 22.25 -0.94 2.05
CA HIS A 115 23.22 -2.02 2.03
C HIS A 115 24.10 -2.02 3.30
N GLY A 116 23.81 -2.90 4.26
CA GLY A 116 24.59 -3.05 5.51
C GLY A 116 23.86 -2.86 6.85
N ALA A 117 22.58 -2.48 6.89
CA ALA A 117 21.81 -2.44 8.14
C ALA A 117 21.21 -3.82 8.51
N PRO A 118 21.20 -4.23 9.79
CA PRO A 118 20.81 -5.59 10.20
C PRO A 118 19.31 -5.94 10.07
N SER A 119 18.45 -4.99 9.67
CA SER A 119 17.01 -5.23 9.43
C SER A 119 16.44 -4.22 8.42
N PRO A 120 15.42 -4.58 7.62
CA PRO A 120 14.66 -3.60 6.83
C PRO A 120 14.01 -2.58 7.76
N CYS A 121 14.08 -1.29 7.40
CA CYS A 121 13.31 -0.27 8.08
C CYS A 121 11.84 -0.58 7.87
N ARG A 122 11.14 -0.90 8.96
CA ARG A 122 9.74 -1.30 8.95
C ARG A 122 8.90 -0.13 9.38
N VAL A 123 8.20 0.47 8.42
CA VAL A 123 7.27 1.58 8.66
C VAL A 123 5.87 1.01 8.70
N ALA A 124 5.22 1.09 9.86
CA ALA A 124 3.81 0.76 9.97
C ALA A 124 3.00 1.81 9.21
N LEU A 125 2.08 1.37 8.35
CA LEU A 125 1.07 2.29 7.83
C LEU A 125 0.14 2.60 9.01
N HIS A 126 0.16 3.83 9.46
CA HIS A 126 -0.67 4.31 10.57
C HIS A 126 -1.49 5.47 10.08
N TRP A 127 -2.67 5.63 10.68
CA TRP A 127 -3.51 6.79 10.43
C TRP A 127 -2.77 8.07 10.82
N THR A 128 -2.33 8.85 9.82
CA THR A 128 -2.01 10.26 10.03
C THR A 128 -3.31 11.04 9.92
N GLN A 129 -4.04 11.14 11.03
CA GLN A 129 -5.14 12.08 11.13
C GLN A 129 -4.54 13.47 11.34
N GLU A 130 -4.14 14.15 10.25
CA GLU A 130 -3.94 15.59 10.32
C GLU A 130 -5.32 16.22 10.52
N ARG A 131 -5.49 16.87 11.68
CA ARG A 131 -6.71 17.59 12.07
C ARG A 131 -6.99 18.80 11.20
#